data_AF-A0A7H0GUV0-F1
#
_entry.id   AF-A0A7H0GUV0-F1
#
_cell.length_a   1.000
_cell.length_b   1.000
_cell.length_c   1.000
_cell.angle_alpha   90.00
_cell.angle_beta   90.00
_cell.angle_gamma   90.00
#
_symmetry.space_group_name_H-M   'P 1'
#
loop_
_entity.id
_entity.type
_entity.pdbx_description
1 polymer ?
#
loop_
_entity_poly.entity_id
_entity_poly.type
_entity_poly.pdbx_seq_one_letter_code
_entity_poly.pdbx_strand_id
1 'polypeptide(L)'
;MSAPYKAPLHLEPAFNCPFCGAYANHMWATGLQKYDKSRNGMGSLITHINTAQCVHCSEHSIWLNATMIYPFGGAAPLPNPDMPDDVRQDYEEARSILSISPRGSAALLRLALQRLCKHLGQPGENINTDIAALVQQGLPITLQKALDSLRVAGNNAVHPGQLNIYDTPEVATRLFGLLNIIVDNQITQPRAIAELYDTTVPPETQAHIAKRDTPRPASTSGDSVAR
;
A
#
# COMPACT_ATOMS: atom_id res chain seq x y z
N MET A 1 0.96 -5.30 16.23
CA MET A 1 1.48 -4.05 15.62
C MET A 1 2.50 -4.47 14.58
N SER A 2 2.23 -4.24 13.29
CA SER A 2 3.28 -4.45 12.27
C SER A 2 4.38 -3.42 12.50
N ALA A 3 5.65 -3.83 12.36
CA ALA A 3 6.76 -2.90 12.44
C ALA A 3 6.60 -1.82 11.35
N PRO A 4 6.95 -0.55 11.63
CA PRO A 4 6.88 0.50 10.62
C PRO A 4 7.79 0.13 9.44
N TYR A 5 7.28 0.30 8.22
CA TYR A 5 8.04 0.05 7.01
C TYR A 5 9.32 0.92 7.00
N LYS A 6 10.49 0.26 6.88
CA LYS A 6 11.78 0.89 6.66
C LYS A 6 12.17 0.71 5.19
N ALA A 7 12.14 1.82 4.45
CA ALA A 7 12.53 1.83 3.04
C ALA A 7 13.99 1.37 2.87
N PRO A 8 14.32 0.69 1.76
CA PRO A 8 15.71 0.37 1.43
C PRO A 8 16.55 1.63 1.27
N LEU A 9 17.68 1.67 1.96
CA LEU A 9 18.71 2.69 1.79
C LEU A 9 20.07 2.01 1.57
N HIS A 10 20.92 2.67 0.80
CA HIS A 10 22.22 2.12 0.40
C HIS A 10 23.12 1.86 1.62
N LEU A 11 23.71 0.66 1.68
CA LEU A 11 24.58 0.16 2.76
C LEU A 11 23.95 0.06 4.15
N GLU A 12 22.63 0.25 4.28
CA GLU A 12 21.94 -0.07 5.53
C GLU A 12 21.97 -1.58 5.82
N PRO A 13 22.24 -2.00 7.06
CA PRO A 13 22.34 -3.41 7.40
C PRO A 13 21.00 -4.13 7.34
N ALA A 14 19.88 -3.42 7.56
CA ALA A 14 18.54 -3.99 7.57
C ALA A 14 17.48 -3.00 7.09
N PHE A 15 16.53 -3.51 6.29
CA PHE A 15 15.37 -2.79 5.75
C PHE A 15 14.31 -3.79 5.25
N ASN A 16 13.10 -3.31 4.94
CA ASN A 16 12.05 -4.14 4.35
C ASN A 16 12.45 -4.58 2.95
N CYS A 17 12.56 -5.90 2.75
CA CYS A 17 12.94 -6.48 1.48
C CYS A 17 11.95 -6.08 0.37
N PRO A 18 12.41 -5.56 -0.77
CA PRO A 18 11.52 -5.11 -1.83
C PRO A 18 10.81 -6.27 -2.57
N PHE A 19 11.23 -7.52 -2.34
CA PHE A 19 10.65 -8.72 -2.95
C PHE A 19 9.62 -9.40 -2.04
N CYS A 20 9.96 -9.63 -0.77
CA CYS A 20 9.10 -10.37 0.16
C CYS A 20 8.46 -9.51 1.26
N GLY A 21 8.81 -8.22 1.35
CA GLY A 21 8.26 -7.28 2.33
C GLY A 21 8.78 -7.43 3.76
N ALA A 22 9.45 -8.54 4.08
CA ALA A 22 9.99 -8.81 5.40
C ALA A 22 11.08 -7.80 5.79
N TYR A 23 11.04 -7.30 7.04
CA TYR A 23 12.16 -6.57 7.62
C TYR A 23 13.29 -7.57 7.91
N ALA A 24 14.40 -7.47 7.18
CA ALA A 24 15.48 -8.45 7.24
C ALA A 24 16.85 -7.77 7.15
N ASN A 25 17.89 -8.47 7.61
CA ASN A 25 19.26 -8.08 7.30
C ASN A 25 19.54 -8.29 5.80
N HIS A 26 20.43 -7.46 5.25
CA HIS A 26 20.89 -7.58 3.87
C HIS A 26 22.40 -7.70 3.82
N MET A 27 22.88 -8.71 3.09
CA MET A 27 24.30 -8.92 2.86
C MET A 27 24.73 -8.12 1.64
N TRP A 28 25.63 -7.16 1.83
CA TRP A 28 26.10 -6.28 0.77
C TRP A 28 27.35 -6.84 0.11
N ALA A 29 27.37 -6.78 -1.23
CA ALA A 29 28.59 -6.93 -2.01
C ALA A 29 28.82 -5.65 -2.81
N THR A 30 30.00 -5.05 -2.63
CA THR A 30 30.36 -3.78 -3.28
C THR A 30 31.25 -4.02 -4.49
N GLY A 31 30.86 -3.43 -5.61
CA GLY A 31 31.54 -3.57 -6.89
C GLY A 31 31.18 -4.86 -7.62
N LEU A 32 31.22 -4.79 -8.96
CA LEU A 32 31.02 -5.92 -9.85
C LEU A 32 32.32 -6.26 -10.58
N GLN A 33 32.81 -7.48 -10.38
CA GLN A 33 34.04 -7.95 -10.98
C GLN A 33 33.80 -8.29 -12.45
N LYS A 34 34.43 -7.56 -13.38
CA LYS A 34 34.39 -7.93 -14.79
C LYS A 34 35.15 -9.25 -14.96
N TYR A 35 34.56 -10.18 -15.70
CA TYR A 35 35.23 -11.41 -16.09
C TYR A 35 36.20 -11.14 -17.24
N ASP A 36 37.44 -11.60 -17.09
CA ASP A 36 38.47 -11.49 -18.13
C ASP A 36 39.24 -12.81 -18.27
N LYS A 37 39.02 -13.51 -19.39
CA LYS A 37 39.68 -14.80 -19.68
C LYS A 37 41.20 -14.68 -19.75
N SER A 38 41.73 -13.52 -20.17
CA SER A 38 43.18 -13.30 -20.29
C SER A 38 43.89 -13.13 -18.95
N ARG A 39 43.12 -12.90 -17.87
CA ARG A 39 43.63 -12.64 -16.51
C ARG A 39 43.13 -13.68 -15.50
N ASN A 40 43.06 -14.95 -15.89
CA ASN A 40 42.55 -16.04 -15.05
C ASN A 40 41.14 -15.76 -14.47
N GLY A 41 40.31 -15.05 -15.23
CA GLY A 41 38.95 -14.69 -14.83
C GLY A 41 38.82 -13.35 -14.10
N MET A 42 39.92 -12.67 -13.76
CA MET A 42 39.91 -11.44 -12.96
C MET A 42 40.16 -10.18 -13.82
N GLY A 43 39.08 -9.55 -14.26
CA GLY A 43 39.10 -8.27 -14.99
C GLY A 43 39.13 -7.03 -14.09
N SER A 44 38.66 -5.89 -14.62
CA SER A 44 38.50 -4.65 -13.87
C SER A 44 37.27 -4.67 -12.95
N LEU A 45 37.33 -3.98 -11.81
CA LEU A 45 36.20 -3.81 -10.91
C LEU A 45 35.32 -2.62 -11.33
N ILE A 46 34.01 -2.83 -11.45
CA ILE A 46 33.02 -1.77 -11.62
C ILE A 46 32.53 -1.35 -10.24
N THR A 47 32.99 -0.23 -9.72
CA THR A 47 32.79 0.16 -8.31
C THR A 47 31.47 0.84 -8.00
N HIS A 48 30.75 1.33 -9.02
CA HIS A 48 29.47 2.03 -8.83
C HIS A 48 28.25 1.10 -8.74
N ILE A 49 28.43 -0.21 -8.97
CA ILE A 49 27.37 -1.21 -8.85
C ILE A 49 27.54 -1.96 -7.54
N ASN A 50 26.48 -2.02 -6.74
CA ASN A 50 26.43 -2.80 -5.51
C ASN A 50 25.23 -3.75 -5.55
N THR A 51 25.32 -4.85 -4.82
CA THR A 51 24.19 -5.76 -4.62
C THR A 51 23.91 -5.94 -3.14
N ALA A 52 22.64 -6.14 -2.79
CA ALA A 52 22.23 -6.48 -1.44
C ALA A 52 21.32 -7.70 -1.49
N GLN A 53 21.73 -8.78 -0.82
CA GLN A 53 20.97 -10.03 -0.73
C GLN A 53 20.15 -10.07 0.56
N CYS A 54 18.85 -10.29 0.43
CA CYS A 54 17.97 -10.47 1.58
C CYS A 54 18.23 -11.83 2.26
N VAL A 55 18.50 -11.85 3.57
CA VAL A 55 18.72 -13.12 4.29
C VAL A 55 17.46 -13.97 4.46
N HIS A 56 16.28 -13.39 4.24
CA HIS A 56 14.99 -14.09 4.37
C HIS A 56 14.60 -14.83 3.09
N CYS A 57 14.56 -14.14 1.94
CA CYS A 57 14.14 -14.74 0.66
C CYS A 57 15.27 -15.02 -0.32
N SER A 58 16.53 -14.70 0.02
CA SER A 58 17.73 -14.90 -0.83
C SER A 58 17.76 -14.11 -2.14
N GLU A 59 16.77 -13.27 -2.41
CA GLU A 59 16.72 -12.39 -3.58
C GLU A 59 17.73 -11.23 -3.48
N HIS A 60 18.19 -10.76 -4.65
CA HIS A 60 19.21 -9.73 -4.78
C HIS A 60 18.63 -8.43 -5.34
N SER A 61 18.84 -7.34 -4.61
CA SER A 61 18.64 -5.99 -5.15
C SER A 61 19.93 -5.48 -5.79
N ILE A 62 19.80 -4.70 -6.86
CA ILE A 62 20.94 -4.09 -7.59
C ILE A 62 20.86 -2.58 -7.43
N TRP A 63 22.00 -1.98 -7.16
CA TRP A 63 22.15 -0.56 -6.87
C TRP A 63 23.22 0.07 -7.76
N LEU A 64 22.92 1.24 -8.31
CA LEU A 64 23.82 2.08 -9.10
C LEU A 64 24.00 3.42 -8.40
N ASN A 65 25.23 3.79 -8.02
CA ASN A 65 25.54 5.06 -7.35
C ASN A 65 24.60 5.35 -6.15
N ALA A 66 24.43 4.36 -5.26
CA ALA A 66 23.53 4.41 -4.09
C ALA A 66 22.02 4.46 -4.39
N THR A 67 21.61 4.35 -5.66
CA THR A 67 20.20 4.25 -6.06
C THR A 67 19.84 2.82 -6.43
N MET A 68 18.78 2.27 -5.86
CA MET A 68 18.28 0.95 -6.24
C MET A 68 17.72 1.01 -7.67
N ILE A 69 18.25 0.16 -8.56
CA ILE A 69 17.79 0.02 -9.94
C ILE A 69 17.05 -1.30 -10.17
N TYR A 70 17.14 -2.25 -9.24
CA TYR A 70 16.38 -3.50 -9.26
C TYR A 70 16.06 -3.99 -7.85
N PRO A 71 14.81 -4.43 -7.57
CA PRO A 71 13.66 -4.36 -8.47
C PRO A 71 13.21 -2.90 -8.64
N PHE A 72 12.54 -2.59 -9.75
CA PHE A 72 11.94 -1.28 -9.92
C PHE A 72 10.92 -1.04 -8.82
N GLY A 73 10.95 0.14 -8.19
CA GLY A 73 10.02 0.48 -7.12
C GLY A 73 10.27 -0.14 -5.75
N GLY A 74 11.45 -0.75 -5.53
CA GLY A 74 11.81 -1.30 -4.23
C GLY A 74 11.86 -0.29 -3.08
N ALA A 75 11.85 1.02 -3.37
CA ALA A 75 11.76 2.08 -2.36
C ALA A 75 10.39 2.15 -1.65
N ALA A 76 9.33 1.64 -2.29
CA ALA A 76 7.96 1.69 -1.77
C ALA A 76 7.51 0.35 -1.14
N PRO A 77 6.58 0.37 -0.16
CA PRO A 77 5.97 -0.83 0.41
C PRO A 77 5.33 -1.75 -0.65
N LEU A 78 5.32 -3.06 -0.42
CA LEU A 78 4.53 -4.01 -1.21
C LEU A 78 3.03 -3.70 -1.09
N PRO A 79 2.22 -3.94 -2.14
CA PRO A 79 0.77 -3.83 -2.04
C PRO A 79 0.22 -4.84 -1.02
N ASN A 80 -0.87 -4.47 -0.36
CA ASN A 80 -1.64 -5.42 0.43
C ASN A 80 -2.08 -6.62 -0.47
N PRO A 81 -1.91 -7.88 -0.04
CA PRO A 81 -2.32 -9.06 -0.81
C PRO A 81 -3.80 -9.07 -1.24
N ASP A 82 -4.69 -8.54 -0.41
CA ASP A 82 -6.14 -8.45 -0.67
C ASP A 82 -6.53 -7.23 -1.54
N MET A 83 -5.56 -6.45 -2.02
CA MET A 83 -5.82 -5.31 -2.92
C MET A 83 -6.44 -5.81 -4.23
N PRO A 84 -7.53 -5.20 -4.74
CA PRO A 84 -8.13 -5.57 -6.02
C PRO A 84 -7.13 -5.46 -7.18
N ASP A 85 -7.23 -6.33 -8.19
CA ASP A 85 -6.20 -6.46 -9.23
C ASP A 85 -5.94 -5.20 -10.05
N ASP A 86 -6.98 -4.48 -10.44
CA ASP A 86 -6.88 -3.22 -11.18
C ASP A 86 -6.28 -2.08 -10.34
N VAL A 87 -6.52 -2.09 -9.02
CA VAL A 87 -5.87 -1.18 -8.06
C VAL A 87 -4.41 -1.56 -7.86
N ARG A 88 -4.14 -2.87 -7.74
CA ARG A 88 -2.79 -3.44 -7.56
C ARG A 88 -1.88 -3.13 -8.75
N GLN A 89 -2.42 -3.17 -9.96
CA GLN A 89 -1.68 -2.81 -11.18
C GLN A 89 -1.22 -1.35 -11.15
N ASP A 90 -2.13 -0.40 -10.88
CA ASP A 90 -1.77 1.02 -10.76
C ASP A 90 -0.80 1.25 -9.60
N TYR A 91 -0.95 0.52 -8.50
CA TYR A 91 -0.05 0.57 -7.35
C TYR A 91 1.37 0.14 -7.75
N GLU A 92 1.54 -1.01 -8.39
CA GLU A 92 2.86 -1.50 -8.79
C GLU A 92 3.48 -0.63 -9.89
N GLU A 93 2.68 -0.09 -10.82
CA GLU A 93 3.17 0.89 -11.79
C GLU A 93 3.69 2.14 -11.07
N ALA A 94 2.93 2.68 -10.11
CA ALA A 94 3.34 3.81 -9.29
C ALA A 94 4.66 3.53 -8.56
N ARG A 95 4.83 2.31 -8.03
CA ARG A 95 6.07 1.90 -7.36
C ARG A 95 7.23 1.95 -8.33
N SER A 96 7.08 1.34 -9.51
CA SER A 96 8.15 1.22 -10.51
C SER A 96 8.77 2.56 -10.91
N ILE A 97 7.98 3.64 -10.87
CA ILE A 97 8.42 4.98 -11.26
C ILE A 97 8.70 5.92 -10.07
N LEU A 98 8.51 5.50 -8.82
CA LEU A 98 8.66 6.38 -7.64
C LEU A 98 10.00 7.12 -7.61
N SER A 99 11.10 6.43 -7.88
CA SER A 99 12.45 7.02 -7.87
C SER A 99 12.75 7.87 -9.10
N ILE A 100 12.00 7.71 -10.20
CA ILE A 100 12.19 8.42 -11.46
C ILE A 100 11.28 9.65 -11.56
N SER A 101 10.03 9.50 -11.13
CA SER A 101 8.98 10.50 -11.17
C SER A 101 8.06 10.34 -9.95
N PRO A 102 8.42 10.93 -8.79
CA PRO A 102 7.55 10.97 -7.62
C PRO A 102 6.17 11.56 -7.93
N ARG A 103 6.13 12.55 -8.84
CA ARG A 103 4.91 13.17 -9.36
C ARG A 103 4.02 12.19 -10.11
N GLY A 104 4.60 11.43 -11.05
CA GLY A 104 3.88 10.40 -11.79
C GLY A 104 3.37 9.30 -10.85
N SER A 105 4.21 8.90 -9.89
CA SER A 105 3.86 7.93 -8.86
C SER A 105 2.64 8.38 -8.04
N ALA A 106 2.62 9.62 -7.57
CA ALA A 106 1.50 10.19 -6.83
C ALA A 106 0.20 10.27 -7.67
N ALA A 107 0.32 10.58 -8.97
CA ALA A 107 -0.82 10.61 -9.88
C ALA A 107 -1.43 9.21 -10.09
N LEU A 108 -0.58 8.18 -10.28
CA LEU A 108 -1.02 6.79 -10.37
C LEU A 108 -1.64 6.29 -9.07
N LEU A 109 -1.09 6.65 -7.91
CA LEU A 109 -1.68 6.33 -6.61
C LEU A 109 -3.06 6.96 -6.42
N ARG A 110 -3.28 8.16 -6.95
CA ARG A 110 -4.60 8.78 -6.94
C ARG A 110 -5.60 8.02 -7.82
N LEU A 111 -5.17 7.54 -8.98
CA LEU A 111 -5.99 6.69 -9.85
C LEU A 111 -6.33 5.36 -9.15
N ALA A 112 -5.34 4.74 -8.50
CA ALA A 112 -5.52 3.53 -7.72
C ALA A 112 -6.55 3.74 -6.58
N LEU A 113 -6.47 4.87 -5.87
CA LEU A 113 -7.46 5.24 -4.85
C LEU A 113 -8.87 5.41 -5.46
N GLN A 114 -8.99 6.07 -6.61
CA GLN A 114 -10.27 6.23 -7.31
C GLN A 114 -10.90 4.89 -7.67
N ARG A 115 -10.10 3.94 -8.18
CA ARG A 115 -10.56 2.57 -8.46
C ARG A 115 -10.93 1.82 -7.18
N LEU A 116 -10.14 1.96 -6.12
CA LEU A 116 -10.45 1.35 -4.84
C LEU A 116 -11.79 1.83 -4.28
N CYS A 117 -12.11 3.12 -4.37
CA CYS A 117 -13.41 3.65 -3.98
C CYS A 117 -14.57 2.95 -4.72
N LYS A 118 -14.40 2.62 -6.01
CA LYS A 118 -15.41 1.86 -6.79
C LYS A 118 -15.63 0.46 -6.25
N HIS A 119 -14.55 -0.25 -5.91
CA HIS A 119 -14.63 -1.58 -5.29
C HIS A 119 -15.31 -1.54 -3.92
N LEU A 120 -15.21 -0.41 -3.21
CA LEU A 120 -15.87 -0.18 -1.92
C LEU A 120 -17.30 0.38 -2.07
N GLY A 121 -17.89 0.32 -3.27
CA GLY A 121 -19.28 0.69 -3.52
C GLY A 121 -19.53 2.20 -3.68
N GLN A 122 -18.48 3.01 -3.84
CA GLN A 122 -18.59 4.43 -4.13
C GLN A 122 -18.54 4.71 -5.65
N PRO A 123 -19.02 5.87 -6.13
CA PRO A 123 -19.01 6.19 -7.56
C PRO A 123 -17.60 6.24 -8.20
N GLY A 124 -16.58 6.64 -7.43
CA GLY A 124 -15.23 6.84 -7.95
C GLY A 124 -15.15 8.08 -8.86
N GLU A 125 -16.06 9.04 -8.74
CA GLU A 125 -16.06 10.27 -9.56
C GLU A 125 -15.37 11.42 -8.83
N ASN A 126 -15.69 11.57 -7.54
CA ASN A 126 -15.12 12.59 -6.68
C ASN A 126 -14.56 11.93 -5.43
N ILE A 127 -13.24 11.79 -5.39
CA ILE A 127 -12.51 11.18 -4.28
C ILE A 127 -12.91 11.80 -2.92
N ASN A 128 -13.25 13.09 -2.87
CA ASN A 128 -13.62 13.77 -1.61
C ASN A 128 -14.95 13.24 -1.06
N THR A 129 -15.96 13.12 -1.94
CA THR A 129 -17.26 12.60 -1.55
C THR A 129 -17.16 11.13 -1.20
N ASP A 130 -16.35 10.39 -1.94
CA ASP A 130 -16.16 8.96 -1.73
C ASP A 130 -15.46 8.68 -0.40
N ILE A 131 -14.38 9.41 -0.07
CA ILE A 131 -13.70 9.29 1.22
C ILE A 131 -14.67 9.63 2.37
N ALA A 132 -15.45 10.71 2.23
CA ALA A 132 -16.41 11.10 3.26
C ALA A 132 -17.47 10.01 3.48
N ALA A 133 -17.97 9.39 2.40
CA ALA A 133 -18.90 8.29 2.47
C ALA A 133 -18.27 7.03 3.11
N LEU A 134 -17.02 6.69 2.77
CA LEU A 134 -16.30 5.58 3.41
C LEU A 134 -16.08 5.80 4.91
N VAL A 135 -15.81 7.04 5.34
CA VAL A 135 -15.72 7.39 6.77
C VAL A 135 -17.07 7.17 7.47
N GLN A 136 -18.18 7.52 6.83
CA GLN A 136 -19.52 7.22 7.37
C GLN A 136 -19.80 5.70 7.43
N GLN A 137 -19.18 4.91 6.55
CA GLN A 137 -19.29 3.45 6.50
C GLN A 137 -18.32 2.73 7.46
N GLY A 138 -17.54 3.46 8.27
CA GLY A 138 -16.69 2.89 9.31
C GLY A 138 -15.19 3.00 9.06
N LEU A 139 -14.75 3.67 7.99
CA LEU A 139 -13.34 4.01 7.82
C LEU A 139 -12.91 4.96 8.95
N PRO A 140 -11.82 4.67 9.70
CA PRO A 140 -11.37 5.52 10.78
C PRO A 140 -11.16 6.98 10.35
N ILE A 141 -11.71 7.93 11.12
CA ILE A 141 -11.60 9.37 10.82
C ILE A 141 -10.16 9.89 10.78
N THR A 142 -9.24 9.16 11.42
CA THR A 142 -7.79 9.41 11.34
C THR A 142 -7.23 9.20 9.93
N LEU A 143 -7.81 8.27 9.15
CA LEU A 143 -7.43 8.04 7.76
C LEU A 143 -7.96 9.13 6.81
N GLN A 144 -9.06 9.79 7.15
CA GLN A 144 -9.57 10.93 6.38
C GLN A 144 -8.52 12.03 6.22
N LYS A 145 -7.83 12.39 7.31
CA LYS A 145 -6.76 13.41 7.29
C LYS A 145 -5.59 13.02 6.40
N ALA A 146 -5.25 11.73 6.38
CA ALA A 146 -4.18 11.21 5.53
C ALA A 146 -4.62 11.21 4.04
N LEU A 147 -5.87 10.85 3.78
CA LEU A 147 -6.48 10.84 2.44
C LEU A 147 -6.63 12.24 1.84
N ASP A 148 -6.86 13.25 2.68
CA ASP A 148 -6.79 14.65 2.26
C ASP A 148 -5.41 15.07 1.73
N SER A 149 -4.33 14.39 2.13
CA SER A 149 -2.99 14.63 1.60
C SER A 149 -2.85 14.09 0.17
N LEU A 150 -3.39 12.89 -0.10
CA LEU A 150 -3.46 12.29 -1.45
C LEU A 150 -4.26 13.17 -2.42
N ARG A 151 -5.35 13.77 -1.93
CA ARG A 151 -6.20 14.70 -2.70
C ARG A 151 -5.42 15.89 -3.24
N VAL A 152 -4.60 16.52 -2.41
CA VAL A 152 -3.82 17.71 -2.81
C VAL A 152 -2.66 17.32 -3.72
N ALA A 153 -2.04 16.16 -3.49
CA ALA A 153 -0.93 15.64 -4.27
C ALA A 153 -1.24 15.47 -5.77
N GLY A 154 -2.43 14.97 -6.11
CA GLY A 154 -2.77 14.68 -7.50
C GLY A 154 -3.56 15.76 -8.25
N ASN A 155 -4.07 16.80 -7.58
CA ASN A 155 -4.85 17.88 -8.22
C ASN A 155 -4.01 19.12 -8.54
N ASN A 156 -2.94 19.36 -7.78
CA ASN A 156 -2.06 20.49 -8.03
C ASN A 156 -1.02 20.12 -9.10
N ALA A 157 -1.39 20.24 -10.36
CA ALA A 157 -0.44 20.66 -11.37
C ALA A 157 0.03 22.07 -10.96
N VAL A 158 1.12 22.13 -10.20
CA VAL A 158 1.58 23.39 -9.60
C VAL A 158 1.97 24.36 -10.71
N HIS A 159 1.57 25.61 -10.54
CA HIS A 159 2.08 26.73 -11.32
C HIS A 159 3.62 26.68 -11.37
N PRO A 160 4.26 27.02 -12.50
CA PRO A 160 5.71 27.05 -12.60
C PRO A 160 6.32 27.92 -11.48
N GLY A 161 7.22 27.34 -10.66
CA GLY A 161 7.99 28.08 -9.66
C GLY A 161 7.68 27.81 -8.17
N GLN A 162 6.74 26.92 -7.83
CA GLN A 162 6.53 26.47 -6.45
C GLN A 162 6.91 24.99 -6.27
N LEU A 163 7.72 24.70 -5.25
CA LEU A 163 8.04 23.33 -4.84
C LEU A 163 6.77 22.67 -4.29
N ASN A 164 6.33 21.58 -4.93
CA ASN A 164 5.26 20.79 -4.35
C ASN A 164 5.84 19.90 -3.25
N ILE A 165 5.27 19.94 -2.05
CA ILE A 165 5.67 19.03 -0.96
C ILE A 165 5.48 17.55 -1.33
N TYR A 166 4.65 17.26 -2.34
CA TYR A 166 4.41 15.92 -2.86
C TYR A 166 5.42 15.48 -3.95
N ASP A 167 6.34 16.35 -4.37
CA ASP A 167 7.38 16.02 -5.35
C ASP A 167 8.53 15.22 -4.72
N THR A 168 8.50 14.97 -3.41
CA THR A 168 9.56 14.19 -2.74
C THR A 168 9.23 12.68 -2.71
N PRO A 169 10.23 11.81 -2.94
CA PRO A 169 10.05 10.36 -2.80
C PRO A 169 9.53 9.94 -1.43
N GLU A 170 9.89 10.66 -0.37
CA GLU A 170 9.49 10.37 1.01
C GLU A 170 7.99 10.55 1.22
N VAL A 171 7.43 11.65 0.72
CA VAL A 171 5.99 11.91 0.82
C VAL A 171 5.23 10.92 -0.04
N ALA A 172 5.67 10.68 -1.28
CA ALA A 172 5.06 9.68 -2.15
C ALA A 172 5.10 8.26 -1.53
N THR A 173 6.18 7.89 -0.84
CA THR A 173 6.29 6.61 -0.09
C THR A 173 5.20 6.48 0.97
N ARG A 174 4.83 7.56 1.66
CA ARG A 174 3.75 7.54 2.67
C ARG A 174 2.38 7.29 2.06
N LEU A 175 2.15 7.75 0.82
CA LEU A 175 0.90 7.55 0.10
C LEU A 175 0.65 6.06 -0.21
N PHE A 176 1.70 5.31 -0.55
CA PHE A 176 1.62 3.85 -0.69
C PHE A 176 1.16 3.16 0.60
N GLY A 177 1.71 3.59 1.74
CA GLY A 177 1.33 3.06 3.05
C GLY A 177 -0.14 3.35 3.38
N LEU A 178 -0.62 4.55 3.06
CA LEU A 178 -2.01 4.93 3.29
C LEU A 178 -2.98 4.05 2.49
N LEU A 179 -2.71 3.80 1.21
CA LEU A 179 -3.57 2.98 0.38
C LEU A 179 -3.62 1.52 0.89
N ASN A 180 -2.48 0.98 1.35
CA ASN A 180 -2.45 -0.32 2.02
C ASN A 180 -3.27 -0.36 3.30
N ILE A 181 -3.27 0.71 4.11
CA ILE A 181 -4.05 0.77 5.34
C ILE A 181 -5.57 0.75 5.03
N ILE A 182 -5.99 1.41 3.95
CA ILE A 182 -7.39 1.40 3.54
C ILE A 182 -7.81 0.00 3.10
N VAL A 183 -7.01 -0.67 2.27
CA VAL A 183 -7.27 -2.06 1.86
C VAL A 183 -7.29 -2.98 3.08
N ASP A 184 -6.34 -2.82 4.01
CA ASP A 184 -6.30 -3.62 5.24
C ASP A 184 -7.58 -3.45 6.06
N ASN A 185 -8.00 -2.21 6.29
CA ASN A 185 -9.17 -1.92 7.13
C ASN A 185 -10.51 -2.28 6.47
N GLN A 186 -10.64 -2.10 5.16
CA GLN A 186 -11.91 -2.24 4.45
C GLN A 186 -12.09 -3.59 3.74
N ILE A 187 -10.99 -4.33 3.49
CA ILE A 187 -11.02 -5.60 2.76
C ILE A 187 -10.42 -6.72 3.61
N THR A 188 -9.16 -6.58 4.03
CA THR A 188 -8.45 -7.65 4.77
C THR A 188 -9.09 -7.97 6.11
N GLN A 189 -9.31 -6.95 6.96
CA GLN A 189 -9.87 -7.14 8.31
C GLN A 189 -11.30 -7.68 8.27
N PRO A 190 -12.25 -7.13 7.48
CA PRO A 190 -13.60 -7.67 7.40
C PRO A 190 -13.62 -9.12 6.89
N ARG A 191 -12.81 -9.46 5.88
CA ARG A 191 -12.68 -10.82 5.37
C ARG A 191 -12.16 -11.77 6.44
N ALA A 192 -11.08 -11.40 7.14
CA ALA A 192 -10.46 -12.22 8.18
C ALA A 192 -11.42 -12.44 9.37
N ILE A 193 -12.18 -11.41 9.77
CA ILE A 193 -13.17 -11.52 10.85
C ILE A 193 -14.32 -12.44 10.44
N ALA A 194 -14.83 -12.31 9.21
CA ALA A 194 -15.89 -13.19 8.69
C ALA A 194 -15.43 -14.64 8.64
N GLU A 195 -14.23 -14.91 8.10
CA GLU A 195 -13.65 -16.25 8.04
C GLU A 195 -13.46 -16.86 9.44
N LEU A 196 -12.98 -16.07 10.41
CA LEU A 196 -12.89 -16.53 11.80
C LEU A 196 -14.27 -16.83 12.40
N TYR A 197 -15.27 -16.00 12.17
CA TYR A 197 -16.64 -16.24 12.66
C TYR A 197 -17.23 -17.52 12.06
N ASP A 198 -17.11 -17.68 10.74
CA ASP A 198 -17.65 -18.83 10.00
C ASP A 198 -16.99 -20.15 10.41
N THR A 199 -15.69 -20.12 10.73
CA THR A 199 -14.94 -21.31 11.16
C THR A 199 -15.12 -21.64 12.64
N THR A 200 -15.37 -20.65 13.51
CA THR A 200 -15.47 -20.86 14.96
C THR A 200 -16.88 -21.05 15.49
N VAL A 201 -17.88 -20.47 14.81
CA VAL A 201 -19.28 -20.52 15.25
C VAL A 201 -20.04 -21.58 14.43
N PRO A 202 -20.54 -22.67 15.06
CA PRO A 202 -21.30 -23.68 14.35
C PRO A 202 -22.58 -23.11 13.70
N PRO A 203 -23.05 -23.65 12.57
CA PRO A 203 -24.21 -23.13 11.83
C PRO A 203 -25.48 -22.99 12.69
N GLU A 204 -25.71 -23.92 13.61
CA GLU A 204 -26.85 -23.85 14.55
C GLU A 204 -26.76 -22.62 15.44
N THR A 205 -25.58 -22.34 16.00
CA THR A 205 -25.33 -21.16 16.84
C THR A 205 -25.40 -19.87 16.03
N GLN A 206 -24.93 -19.86 14.79
CA GLN A 206 -25.09 -18.71 13.88
C GLN A 206 -26.57 -18.38 13.65
N ALA A 207 -27.42 -19.39 13.41
CA ALA A 207 -28.85 -19.20 13.24
C ALA A 207 -29.54 -18.66 14.52
N HIS A 208 -29.07 -19.08 15.70
CA HIS A 208 -29.53 -18.53 16.97
C HIS A 208 -29.10 -17.07 17.17
N ILE A 209 -27.85 -16.72 16.81
CA ILE A 209 -27.35 -15.34 16.87
C ILE A 209 -28.11 -14.45 15.89
N ALA A 210 -28.34 -14.90 14.65
CA ALA A 210 -29.10 -14.15 13.65
C ALA A 210 -30.54 -13.86 14.11
N LYS A 211 -31.19 -14.81 14.79
CA LYS A 211 -32.52 -14.62 15.41
C LYS A 211 -32.50 -13.66 16.61
N ARG A 212 -31.39 -13.57 17.35
CA ARG A 212 -31.21 -12.62 18.45
C ARG A 212 -31.02 -11.20 17.91
N ASP A 213 -30.24 -11.06 16.85
CA ASP A 213 -29.81 -9.75 16.31
C ASP A 213 -30.82 -9.17 15.31
N THR A 214 -31.88 -9.91 14.96
CA THR A 214 -33.01 -9.37 14.19
C THR A 214 -33.79 -8.38 15.07
N PRO A 215 -33.93 -7.09 14.68
CA PRO A 215 -34.66 -6.12 15.48
C PRO A 215 -36.13 -6.58 15.65
N ARG A 216 -36.61 -6.64 16.90
CA ARG A 216 -38.04 -6.90 17.15
C ARG A 216 -38.85 -5.77 16.50
N PRO A 217 -39.86 -6.06 15.66
CA PRO A 217 -40.64 -5.01 15.01
C PRO A 217 -41.26 -4.11 16.08
N ALA A 218 -41.14 -2.80 15.88
CA ALA A 218 -41.73 -1.81 16.76
C ALA A 218 -43.23 -2.08 16.86
N SER A 219 -43.71 -2.42 18.05
CA SER A 219 -45.12 -2.59 18.32
C SER A 219 -45.80 -1.22 18.13
N THR A 220 -46.47 -1.01 17.02
CA THR A 220 -47.45 0.06 16.88
C THR A 220 -48.62 -0.27 17.80
N SER A 221 -48.56 0.24 19.03
CA SER A 221 -49.74 0.36 19.89
C SER A 221 -50.73 1.27 19.17
N GLY A 222 -51.75 0.67 18.57
CA GLY A 222 -52.89 1.41 18.06
C GLY A 222 -53.64 2.03 19.24
N ASP A 223 -53.74 3.35 19.24
CA ASP A 223 -54.81 4.02 19.95
C ASP A 223 -55.81 4.53 18.91
N SER A 224 -56.88 3.75 18.83
CA SER A 224 -58.18 4.17 18.34
C SER A 224 -58.69 5.35 19.17
N VAL A 225 -58.91 6.50 18.56
CA VAL A 225 -59.90 7.47 19.07
C VAL A 225 -60.78 7.88 17.91
N ALA A 226 -61.90 7.15 17.79
CA ALA A 226 -63.09 7.65 17.14
C ALA A 226 -63.75 8.67 18.08
N ARG A 227 -63.97 9.89 17.60
CA ARG A 227 -65.14 10.73 17.86
C ARG A 227 -65.11 11.97 16.97
#